data_AF-A0A6A6ZUM4-F1
#
_entry.id   AF-A0A6A6ZUM4-F1
#
_cell.length_a   1.000
_cell.length_b   1.000
_cell.length_c   1.000
_cell.angle_alpha   90.00
_cell.angle_beta   90.00
_cell.angle_gamma   90.00
#
_symmetry.space_group_name_H-M   'P 1'
#
loop_
_entity.id
_entity.type
_entity.pdbx_description
1 polymer ?
#
loop_
_entity_poly.entity_id
_entity_poly.type
_entity_poly.pdbx_seq_one_letter_code
_entity_poly.pdbx_strand_id
1 'polypeptide(L)'
;MGYEYPIHAAIQLGREDVIRILLQHNSRAEQFKLRRCGGCTPLHNAVDSRQSTRTKIAVLRLLLAKAPKGIGVLELRDDEGTSVLDLARKQGQSAGVEYEEVLDEIEDFQDDEKDLSV
;
A
#
# COMPACT_ATOMS: atom_id res chain seq x y z
N MET A 1 -16.07 -8.16 15.34
CA MET A 1 -16.50 -7.19 14.32
C MET A 1 -15.25 -6.52 13.79
N GLY A 2 -14.98 -6.64 12.49
CA GLY A 2 -13.83 -6.00 11.90
C GLY A 2 -14.10 -4.55 11.52
N TYR A 3 -13.20 -3.64 11.83
CA TYR A 3 -13.25 -2.28 11.29
C TYR A 3 -12.72 -2.32 9.87
N GLU A 4 -13.58 -2.06 8.89
CA GLU A 4 -13.22 -1.91 7.48
C GLU A 4 -13.48 -0.45 7.09
N TYR A 5 -12.43 0.26 6.68
CA TYR A 5 -12.58 1.64 6.22
C TYR A 5 -12.90 1.65 4.72
N PRO A 6 -13.60 2.67 4.22
CA PRO A 6 -13.95 2.78 2.79
C PRO A 6 -12.75 2.64 1.85
N ILE A 7 -11.57 3.10 2.27
CA ILE A 7 -10.33 2.98 1.49
C ILE A 7 -9.86 1.53 1.35
N HIS A 8 -9.96 0.70 2.41
CA HIS A 8 -9.61 -0.72 2.34
C HIS A 8 -10.56 -1.46 1.40
N ALA A 9 -11.87 -1.21 1.48
CA ALA A 9 -12.83 -1.82 0.56
C ALA A 9 -12.56 -1.42 -0.90
N ALA A 10 -12.29 -0.14 -1.17
CA ALA A 10 -11.97 0.35 -2.50
C ALA A 10 -10.68 -0.30 -3.05
N ILE A 11 -9.65 -0.43 -2.21
CA ILE A 11 -8.40 -1.12 -2.53
C ILE A 11 -8.65 -2.58 -2.82
N GLN A 12 -9.39 -3.30 -1.97
CA GLN A 12 -9.70 -4.72 -2.15
C GLN A 12 -10.52 -5.00 -3.42
N LEU A 13 -11.32 -4.04 -3.88
CA LEU A 13 -12.09 -4.12 -5.11
C LEU A 13 -11.35 -3.57 -6.35
N GLY A 14 -10.16 -2.99 -6.20
CA GLY A 14 -9.35 -2.47 -7.30
C GLY A 14 -9.96 -1.22 -7.95
N ARG A 15 -10.77 -0.48 -7.18
CA ARG A 15 -11.56 0.67 -7.64
C ARG A 15 -10.73 1.95 -7.60
N GLU A 16 -9.81 2.11 -8.56
CA GLU A 16 -8.95 3.29 -8.67
C GLU A 16 -9.71 4.61 -8.66
N ASP A 17 -10.89 4.66 -9.28
CA ASP A 17 -11.79 5.81 -9.30
C ASP A 17 -12.21 6.22 -7.88
N VAL A 18 -12.64 5.24 -7.08
CA VAL A 18 -13.05 5.45 -5.70
C VAL A 18 -11.84 5.79 -4.82
N ILE A 19 -10.69 5.14 -5.02
CA ILE A 19 -9.46 5.46 -4.30
C ILE A 19 -9.05 6.92 -4.57
N ARG A 20 -9.11 7.38 -5.82
CA ARG A 20 -8.80 8.78 -6.18
C ARG A 20 -9.75 9.76 -5.52
N ILE A 21 -11.03 9.44 -5.41
CA ILE A 21 -12.04 10.26 -4.72
C ILE A 21 -11.77 10.30 -3.22
N LEU A 22 -11.50 9.15 -2.61
CA LEU A 22 -11.21 9.06 -1.17
C LEU A 22 -9.92 9.79 -0.79
N LEU A 23 -8.94 9.80 -1.68
CA LEU A 23 -7.68 10.54 -1.55
C LEU A 23 -7.74 11.95 -2.17
N GLN A 24 -8.91 12.40 -2.64
CA GLN A 24 -9.08 13.73 -3.21
C GLN A 24 -9.15 14.76 -2.07
N HIS A 25 -8.44 15.88 -2.26
CA HIS A 25 -8.08 16.88 -1.24
C HIS A 25 -6.90 16.47 -0.35
N ASN A 26 -6.07 17.45 0.07
CA ASN A 26 -4.87 17.34 0.94
C ASN A 26 -5.17 16.82 2.36
N SER A 27 -6.17 15.96 2.52
CA SER A 27 -6.77 15.49 3.75
C SER A 27 -6.84 13.97 3.68
N ARG A 28 -6.10 13.19 4.46
CA ARG A 28 -5.24 13.44 5.62
C ARG A 28 -4.15 12.38 5.50
N ALA A 29 -2.89 12.70 5.78
CA ALA A 29 -1.84 11.68 5.94
C ALA A 29 -2.31 10.46 6.76
N GLU A 30 -3.23 10.70 7.70
CA GLU A 30 -3.94 9.69 8.50
C GLU A 30 -4.66 8.60 7.69
N GLN A 31 -5.16 8.86 6.48
CA GLN A 31 -5.81 7.83 5.66
C GLN A 31 -4.85 6.68 5.32
N PHE A 32 -3.57 7.00 5.09
CA PHE A 32 -2.51 6.02 4.84
C PHE A 32 -2.12 5.24 6.11
N LYS A 33 -2.50 5.73 7.29
CA LYS A 33 -2.25 5.10 8.59
C LYS A 33 -3.46 4.33 9.13
N LEU A 34 -4.60 4.33 8.42
CA LEU A 34 -5.79 3.60 8.86
C LEU A 34 -5.52 2.09 8.89
N ARG A 35 -5.73 1.48 10.06
CA ARG A 35 -5.51 0.04 10.28
C ARG A 35 -6.84 -0.69 10.32
N ARG A 36 -7.08 -1.64 9.40
CA ARG A 36 -8.20 -2.59 9.51
C ARG A 36 -7.84 -3.74 10.46
N CYS A 37 -8.65 -4.81 10.50
CA CYS A 37 -8.30 -6.05 11.20
C CYS A 37 -6.89 -6.54 10.88
N GLY A 38 -6.18 -7.01 11.91
CA GLY A 38 -4.78 -7.47 11.79
C GLY A 38 -3.80 -6.32 11.61
N GLY A 39 -4.21 -5.06 11.81
CA GLY A 39 -3.29 -3.93 11.72
C GLY A 39 -2.94 -3.49 10.30
N CYS A 40 -3.51 -4.12 9.26
CA CYS A 40 -3.18 -3.82 7.88
C CYS A 40 -3.52 -2.37 7.50
N THR A 41 -2.52 -1.66 6.98
CA THR A 41 -2.69 -0.33 6.37
C THR A 41 -3.23 -0.45 4.94
N PRO A 42 -3.59 0.66 4.26
CA PRO A 42 -3.99 0.63 2.86
C PRO A 42 -2.93 -0.01 1.95
N LEU A 43 -1.64 0.27 2.18
CA LEU A 43 -0.54 -0.33 1.40
C LEU A 43 -0.43 -1.85 1.63
N HIS A 44 -0.52 -2.33 2.88
CA HIS A 44 -0.60 -3.77 3.14
C HIS A 44 -1.77 -4.41 2.39
N ASN A 45 -2.93 -3.76 2.38
CA ASN A 45 -4.12 -4.30 1.74
C ASN A 45 -4.01 -4.36 0.21
N ALA A 46 -3.27 -3.43 -0.43
CA ALA A 46 -3.00 -3.49 -1.86
C ALA A 46 -2.17 -4.74 -2.22
N VAL A 47 -1.11 -5.00 -1.45
CA VAL A 47 -0.20 -6.15 -1.60
C VAL A 47 -0.91 -7.49 -1.30
N ASP A 48 -1.69 -7.54 -0.22
CA ASP A 48 -2.41 -8.74 0.25
C ASP A 48 -3.71 -9.04 -0.51
N SER A 49 -4.19 -8.12 -1.35
CA SER A 49 -5.45 -8.32 -2.05
C SER A 49 -5.42 -9.57 -2.96
N ARG A 50 -6.59 -10.14 -3.25
CA ARG A 50 -6.71 -11.30 -4.16
C ARG A 50 -6.77 -10.91 -5.65
N GLN A 51 -6.34 -9.69 -5.97
CA GLN A 51 -6.38 -9.16 -7.33
C GLN A 51 -5.24 -9.71 -8.18
N SER A 52 -5.36 -9.55 -9.50
CA SER A 52 -4.25 -9.80 -10.41
C SER A 52 -3.09 -8.84 -10.11
N THR A 53 -1.86 -9.29 -10.40
CA THR A 53 -0.65 -8.50 -10.16
C THR A 53 -0.73 -7.12 -10.82
N ARG A 54 -1.25 -7.05 -12.06
CA ARG A 54 -1.48 -5.79 -12.77
C ARG A 54 -2.37 -4.80 -12.01
N THR A 55 -3.46 -5.27 -11.41
CA THR A 55 -4.35 -4.40 -10.62
C THR A 55 -3.68 -3.98 -9.32
N LYS A 56 -2.92 -4.87 -8.67
CA LYS A 56 -2.12 -4.52 -7.47
C LYS A 56 -1.15 -3.40 -7.78
N ILE A 57 -0.41 -3.50 -8.88
CA ILE A 57 0.55 -2.47 -9.32
C ILE A 57 -0.16 -1.14 -9.57
N ALA A 58 -1.29 -1.15 -10.29
CA ALA A 58 -2.04 0.08 -10.57
C ALA A 58 -2.54 0.77 -9.28
N VAL A 59 -3.08 -0.01 -8.34
CA VAL A 59 -3.51 0.49 -7.03
C VAL A 59 -2.32 0.97 -6.20
N LEU A 60 -1.21 0.22 -6.19
CA LEU A 60 -0.01 0.56 -5.44
C LEU A 60 0.60 1.87 -5.95
N ARG A 61 0.81 2.00 -7.27
CA ARG A 61 1.25 3.24 -7.94
C ARG A 61 0.37 4.43 -7.55
N LEU A 62 -0.94 4.24 -7.56
CA LEU A 62 -1.88 5.29 -7.14
C LEU A 62 -1.70 5.68 -5.67
N LEU A 63 -1.58 4.71 -4.77
CA LEU A 63 -1.38 4.98 -3.34
C LEU A 63 -0.04 5.68 -3.09
N LEU A 64 1.05 5.18 -3.67
CA LEU A 64 2.39 5.76 -3.54
C LEU A 64 2.44 7.19 -4.12
N ALA A 65 1.87 7.42 -5.30
CA ALA A 65 1.81 8.76 -5.91
C ALA A 65 0.97 9.77 -5.11
N LYS A 66 0.08 9.30 -4.22
CA LYS A 66 -0.74 10.14 -3.35
C LYS A 66 -0.26 10.18 -1.90
N ALA A 67 0.69 9.33 -1.52
CA ALA A 67 1.23 9.29 -0.18
C ALA A 67 2.00 10.58 0.11
N PRO A 68 1.68 11.30 1.20
CA PRO A 68 2.49 12.42 1.65
C PRO A 68 3.89 11.92 2.01
N LYS A 69 4.93 12.57 1.49
CA LYS A 69 6.32 12.23 1.81
C LYS A 69 6.62 12.48 3.29
N GLY A 70 7.52 11.67 3.86
CA GLY A 70 8.05 11.85 5.21
C GLY A 70 7.13 11.37 6.34
N ILE A 71 6.01 10.70 6.04
CA ILE A 71 5.13 10.13 7.07
C ILE A 71 5.45 8.66 7.38
N GLY A 72 6.46 8.09 6.71
CA GLY A 72 6.94 6.73 6.93
C GLY A 72 5.89 5.66 6.59
N VAL A 73 5.15 5.82 5.49
CA VAL A 73 4.07 4.89 5.11
C VAL A 73 4.56 3.45 4.92
N LEU A 74 5.80 3.27 4.48
CA LEU A 74 6.42 1.96 4.26
C LEU A 74 6.86 1.29 5.56
N GLU A 75 7.15 2.07 6.61
CA GLU A 75 7.66 1.59 7.90
C GLU A 75 6.56 1.15 8.88
N LEU A 76 5.29 1.41 8.53
CA LEU A 76 4.16 0.97 9.32
C LEU A 76 4.08 -0.56 9.35
N ARG A 77 3.74 -1.11 10.51
CA ARG A 77 3.65 -2.56 10.73
C ARG A 77 2.23 -3.01 11.06
N ASP A 78 1.87 -4.17 10.53
CA ASP A 78 0.66 -4.90 10.90
C ASP A 78 0.77 -5.46 12.33
N ASP A 79 -0.26 -6.16 12.81
CA ASP A 79 -0.27 -6.69 14.18
C ASP A 79 0.74 -7.85 14.36
N GLU A 80 1.18 -8.46 13.27
CA GLU A 80 2.24 -9.46 13.19
C GLU A 80 3.65 -8.84 13.11
N GLY A 81 3.77 -7.51 13.08
CA GLY A 81 5.05 -6.81 12.97
C GLY A 81 5.64 -6.80 11.55
N THR A 82 4.88 -7.19 10.54
CA THR A 82 5.29 -7.21 9.12
C THR A 82 5.09 -5.82 8.52
N SER A 83 6.10 -5.30 7.79
CA SER A 83 5.95 -4.09 6.97
C SER A 83 5.38 -4.41 5.59
N VAL A 84 5.01 -3.39 4.80
CA VAL A 84 4.53 -3.63 3.43
C VAL A 84 5.60 -4.27 2.54
N LEU A 85 6.87 -3.90 2.71
CA LEU A 85 7.99 -4.47 1.96
C LEU A 85 8.23 -5.93 2.36
N ASP A 86 8.17 -6.25 3.66
CA ASP A 86 8.27 -7.62 4.15
C ASP A 86 7.15 -8.50 3.58
N LEU A 87 5.93 -7.96 3.53
CA LEU A 87 4.76 -8.65 3.00
C LEU A 87 4.90 -8.91 1.48
N ALA A 88 5.35 -7.90 0.73
CA ALA A 88 5.59 -8.04 -0.71
C ALA A 88 6.66 -9.11 -0.98
N ARG A 89 7.75 -9.15 -0.21
CA ARG A 89 8.80 -10.18 -0.36
C ARG A 89 8.28 -11.58 -0.09
N LYS A 90 7.47 -11.76 0.97
CA LYS A 90 6.82 -13.05 1.28
C LYS A 90 5.92 -13.54 0.13
N GLN A 91 5.16 -12.62 -0.48
CA GLN A 91 4.29 -12.93 -1.62
C GLN A 91 5.08 -13.23 -2.90
N GLY A 92 6.12 -12.44 -3.20
CA GLY A 92 6.97 -12.61 -4.39
C GLY A 92 7.66 -13.98 -4.44
N GLN A 93 8.13 -14.47 -3.28
CA GLN A 93 8.69 -15.82 -3.16
C GLN A 93 7.71 -16.94 -3.56
N SER A 94 6.41 -16.68 -3.48
CA SER A 94 5.35 -17.64 -3.84
C SER A 94 4.73 -17.38 -5.22
N ALA A 95 4.87 -16.17 -5.78
CA ALA A 95 4.12 -15.70 -6.94
C ALA A 95 4.92 -15.62 -8.26
N GLY A 96 6.26 -15.71 -8.22
CA GLY A 96 7.11 -15.71 -9.42
C GLY A 96 7.42 -14.31 -9.97
N VAL A 97 8.07 -14.25 -11.14
CA VAL A 97 8.69 -13.04 -11.73
C VAL A 97 7.76 -11.84 -11.95
N GLU A 98 6.47 -12.07 -12.21
CA GLU A 98 5.50 -10.97 -12.39
C GLU A 98 5.34 -10.13 -11.11
N TYR A 99 5.65 -10.71 -9.95
CA TYR A 99 5.56 -10.01 -8.67
C TYR A 99 6.77 -9.11 -8.38
N GLU A 100 7.86 -9.23 -9.15
CA GLU A 100 9.03 -8.37 -9.01
C GLU A 100 8.66 -6.91 -9.26
N GLU A 101 7.78 -6.63 -10.23
CA GLU A 101 7.30 -5.27 -10.50
C GLU A 101 6.55 -4.68 -9.28
N VAL A 102 5.94 -5.50 -8.40
CA VAL A 102 5.35 -5.00 -7.15
C VAL A 102 6.43 -4.58 -6.15
N LEU A 103 7.54 -5.32 -6.10
CA LEU A 103 8.68 -5.00 -5.24
C LEU A 103 9.38 -3.74 -5.72
N ASP A 104 9.68 -3.66 -7.02
CA ASP A 104 10.34 -2.52 -7.66
C ASP A 104 9.61 -1.20 -7.32
N GLU A 105 8.28 -1.16 -7.43
CA GLU A 105 7.51 0.05 -7.12
C GLU A 105 7.62 0.50 -5.65
N ILE A 106 7.74 -0.45 -4.71
CA ILE A 106 7.90 -0.14 -3.29
C ILE A 106 9.33 0.34 -3.00
N GLU A 107 10.32 -0.33 -3.59
CA GLU A 107 11.74 -0.02 -3.41
C GLU A 107 12.10 1.32 -4.05
N ASP A 108 11.62 1.60 -5.27
CA ASP A 108 11.77 2.90 -5.94
C ASP A 108 11.23 4.05 -5.08
N PHE A 109 10.04 3.89 -4.50
CA PHE A 109 9.47 4.89 -3.60
C PHE A 109 10.31 5.05 -2.31
N GLN A 110 10.86 3.96 -1.79
CA GLN A 110 11.70 4.00 -0.59
C GLN A 110 13.00 4.78 -0.84
N ASP A 111 13.63 4.57 -2.00
CA ASP A 111 14.84 5.26 -2.38
C ASP A 111 14.59 6.75 -2.65
N ASP A 112 13.47 7.09 -3.29
CA ASP A 112 12.99 8.47 -3.44
C ASP A 112 12.77 9.21 -2.09
N GLU A 113 12.38 8.49 -1.03
CA GLU A 113 12.24 9.08 0.32
C GLU A 113 13.60 9.28 1.01
N LYS A 114 14.59 8.42 0.76
CA LYS A 114 15.95 8.55 1.33
C LYS A 114 16.68 9.75 0.73
N ASP A 115 16.53 10.00 -0.57
CA ASP A 115 17.17 11.12 -1.25
C ASP A 115 16.68 12.51 -0.78
N LEU A 116 15.54 12.57 -0.09
CA LEU A 116 15.02 13.80 0.53
C LEU A 116 15.52 14.05 1.94
N SER A 117 16.26 13.10 2.53
CA SER A 117 16.76 13.15 3.90
C SER A 117 18.23 13.55 4.02
N VAL A 118 18.86 13.99 2.91
CA VAL A 118 20.24 14.50 2.82
C VAL A 118 20.32 16.03 2.72
#